data_AF-A0A416XUG0-F1
#
_entry.id   AF-A0A416XUG0-F1
#
_cell.length_a   1.000
_cell.length_b   1.000
_cell.length_c   1.000
_cell.angle_alpha   90.00
_cell.angle_beta   90.00
_cell.angle_gamma   90.00
#
_symmetry.space_group_name_H-M   'P 1'
#
loop_
_entity.id
_entity.type
_entity.pdbx_description
1 polymer ?
#
loop_
_entity_poly.entity_id
_entity_poly.type
_entity_poly.pdbx_seq_one_letter_code
_entity_poly.pdbx_strand_id
1 'polypeptide(L)'
;MNKSNSSEEKELPLYKETEVRVPIHLKITLTIREAAEYSNIGINKIDSMLKQPNCPFVLYVGTRKLVKRKEFEEYIRRELII
;
A
#
# COMPACT_ATOMS: atom_id res chain seq x y z
N MET A 1 24.35 22.56 46.16
CA MET A 1 22.89 22.40 46.23
C MET A 1 22.26 23.37 45.22
N ASN A 2 21.33 22.88 44.40
CA ASN A 2 20.36 23.62 43.54
C ASN A 2 20.97 24.26 42.27
N LYS A 3 21.06 23.53 41.14
CA LYS A 3 20.02 23.25 40.12
C LYS A 3 19.24 24.49 39.65
N SER A 4 19.58 24.94 38.43
CA SER A 4 18.65 25.63 37.52
C SER A 4 19.04 25.29 36.07
N ASN A 5 18.43 24.22 35.58
CA ASN A 5 18.18 23.84 34.18
C ASN A 5 18.81 24.69 33.08
N SER A 6 19.88 24.18 32.48
CA SER A 6 20.24 24.50 31.10
C SER A 6 19.19 23.89 30.17
N SER A 7 18.39 24.76 29.57
CA SER A 7 17.44 24.45 28.52
C SER A 7 18.14 23.71 27.38
N GLU A 8 18.05 22.38 27.37
CA GLU A 8 18.20 21.63 26.13
C GLU A 8 16.93 21.86 25.33
N GLU A 9 16.93 22.93 24.53
CA GLU A 9 16.00 23.10 23.42
C GLU A 9 16.25 21.95 22.44
N LYS A 10 15.57 20.83 22.67
CA LYS A 10 15.46 19.76 21.68
C LYS A 10 14.57 20.31 20.58
N GLU A 11 15.19 20.80 19.52
CA GLU A 11 14.53 21.21 18.29
C GLU A 11 13.51 20.15 17.89
N LEU A 12 12.22 20.50 18.01
CA LEU A 12 11.14 19.71 17.43
C LEU A 12 11.40 19.67 15.92
N PRO A 13 11.46 18.49 15.28
CA PRO A 13 11.68 18.42 13.85
C PRO A 13 10.56 19.17 13.14
N LEU A 14 10.94 20.34 12.63
CA LEU A 14 10.10 21.29 11.92
C LEU A 14 9.58 20.60 10.66
N TYR A 15 8.27 20.31 10.67
CA TYR A 15 7.50 19.60 9.64
C TYR A 15 8.26 18.45 8.96
N LYS A 16 8.07 17.22 9.44
CA LYS A 16 7.99 16.13 8.46
C LYS A 16 6.79 16.47 7.59
N GLU A 17 7.05 16.93 6.38
CA GLU A 17 6.08 17.00 5.30
C GLU A 17 5.40 15.64 5.30
N THR A 18 4.24 15.55 5.93
CA THR A 18 3.51 14.30 6.07
C THR A 18 3.17 13.94 4.64
N GLU A 19 3.92 13.00 4.05
CA GLU A 19 3.57 12.43 2.76
C GLU A 19 2.06 12.20 2.81
N VAL A 20 1.31 12.96 2.03
CA VAL A 20 -0.15 12.88 2.02
C VAL A 20 -0.47 11.54 1.38
N ARG A 21 -0.48 10.48 2.19
CA ARG A 21 -0.73 9.12 1.76
C ARG A 21 -2.23 8.96 1.64
N VAL A 22 -2.69 8.81 0.40
CA VAL A 22 -4.07 8.44 0.12
C VAL A 22 -4.37 7.12 0.85
N PRO A 23 -5.41 7.06 1.70
CA PRO A 23 -5.83 5.81 2.33
C PRO A 23 -6.08 4.69 1.30
N ILE A 24 -5.73 3.45 1.63
CA ILE A 24 -5.79 2.30 0.71
C ILE A 24 -7.17 2.16 0.04
N HIS A 25 -8.24 2.33 0.81
CA HIS A 25 -9.63 2.25 0.31
C HIS A 25 -10.04 3.40 -0.63
N LEU A 26 -9.26 4.49 -0.68
CA LEU A 26 -9.47 5.61 -1.61
C LEU A 26 -8.58 5.51 -2.85
N LYS A 27 -7.58 4.62 -2.87
CA LYS A 27 -6.71 4.45 -4.04
C LYS A 27 -7.45 3.79 -5.20
N ILE A 28 -7.10 4.19 -6.42
CA ILE A 28 -7.60 3.53 -7.65
C ILE A 28 -6.76 2.29 -7.95
N THR A 29 -5.45 2.39 -7.77
CA THR A 29 -4.49 1.31 -7.97
C THR A 29 -3.69 1.07 -6.70
N LEU A 30 -3.44 -0.19 -6.40
CA LEU A 30 -2.64 -0.64 -5.27
C LEU A 30 -1.29 -1.17 -5.77
N THR A 31 -0.25 -0.96 -4.98
CA THR A 31 0.98 -1.76 -5.10
C THR A 31 0.71 -3.20 -4.67
N ILE A 32 1.61 -4.13 -5.01
CA ILE A 32 1.51 -5.54 -4.57
C ILE A 32 1.42 -5.64 -3.04
N ARG A 33 2.15 -4.78 -2.32
CA ARG A 33 2.14 -4.74 -0.85
C ARG A 33 0.81 -4.24 -0.30
N GLU A 34 0.28 -3.18 -0.89
CA GLU A 34 -1.03 -2.65 -0.49
C GLU A 34 -2.17 -3.60 -0.83
N ALA A 35 -2.11 -4.30 -1.96
CA ALA A 35 -3.09 -5.33 -2.30
C ALA A 35 -3.05 -6.49 -1.29
N ALA A 36 -1.85 -6.91 -0.88
CA ALA A 36 -1.68 -7.94 0.14
C ALA A 36 -2.23 -7.50 1.51
N GLU A 37 -1.98 -6.26 1.91
CA GLU A 37 -2.53 -5.67 3.16
C GLU A 37 -4.06 -5.54 3.08
N TYR A 38 -4.58 -5.08 1.94
CA TYR A 38 -6.00 -4.84 1.74
C TYR A 38 -6.85 -6.11 1.68
N SER A 39 -6.34 -7.18 1.09
CA SER A 39 -7.09 -8.43 0.90
C SER A 39 -6.64 -9.59 1.79
N ASN A 40 -5.64 -9.38 2.65
CA ASN A 40 -5.00 -10.42 3.45
C ASN A 40 -4.44 -11.61 2.64
N ILE A 41 -4.09 -11.41 1.36
CA ILE A 41 -3.48 -12.44 0.50
C ILE A 41 -1.96 -12.22 0.47
N GLY A 42 -1.18 -13.29 0.60
CA GLY A 42 0.29 -13.19 0.59
C GLY A 42 0.85 -12.55 -0.67
N ILE A 43 1.90 -11.73 -0.52
CA ILE A 43 2.57 -10.98 -1.61
C ILE A 43 2.96 -11.88 -2.78
N ASN A 44 3.51 -13.07 -2.51
CA ASN A 44 3.91 -14.03 -3.55
C ASN A 44 2.72 -14.53 -4.36
N LYS A 45 1.56 -14.74 -3.71
CA LYS A 45 0.34 -15.15 -4.38
C LYS A 45 -0.20 -14.00 -5.25
N ILE A 46 -0.22 -12.77 -4.75
CA ILE A 46 -0.59 -11.59 -5.56
C ILE A 46 0.30 -11.47 -6.79
N ASP A 47 1.63 -11.55 -6.63
CA ASP A 47 2.55 -11.48 -7.78
C ASP A 47 2.31 -12.62 -8.78
N SER A 48 2.01 -13.84 -8.31
CA SER A 48 1.65 -14.96 -9.18
C SER A 48 0.35 -14.72 -9.96
N MET A 49 -0.67 -14.12 -9.31
CA MET A 49 -1.95 -13.79 -9.95
C MET A 49 -1.78 -12.71 -11.02
N LEU A 50 -0.94 -11.70 -10.78
CA LEU A 50 -0.66 -10.64 -11.76
C LEU A 50 0.14 -11.13 -12.97
N LYS A 51 0.84 -12.26 -12.85
CA LYS A 51 1.57 -12.92 -13.95
C LYS A 51 0.69 -13.82 -14.82
N GLN A 52 -0.56 -14.08 -14.41
CA GLN A 52 -1.47 -14.88 -15.23
C GLN A 52 -1.72 -14.20 -16.57
N PRO A 53 -1.79 -14.97 -17.68
CA PRO A 53 -2.16 -14.42 -18.97
C PRO A 53 -3.56 -13.80 -18.86
N ASN A 54 -3.74 -12.61 -19.47
CA ASN A 54 -5.00 -11.87 -19.45
C ASN A 54 -5.55 -11.54 -18.05
N CYS A 55 -4.68 -11.32 -17.07
CA CYS A 55 -5.09 -10.91 -15.72
C CYS A 55 -5.96 -9.63 -15.78
N PRO A 56 -7.22 -9.65 -15.29
CA PRO A 56 -8.16 -8.55 -15.50
C PRO A 56 -7.87 -7.32 -14.62
N PHE A 57 -7.16 -7.51 -13.51
CA PHE A 57 -6.87 -6.48 -12.51
C PHE A 57 -5.40 -6.05 -12.49
N VAL A 58 -4.55 -6.50 -13.43
CA VAL A 58 -3.19 -5.98 -13.56
C VAL A 58 -3.17 -4.69 -14.40
N LEU A 59 -2.36 -3.72 -13.97
CA LEU A 59 -1.98 -2.56 -14.75
C LEU A 59 -0.46 -2.50 -14.85
N TYR A 60 0.07 -2.49 -16.07
CA TYR A 60 1.48 -2.34 -16.35
C TYR A 60 1.81 -0.85 -16.57
N VAL A 61 2.69 -0.30 -15.73
CA VAL A 61 3.18 1.09 -15.84
C VAL A 61 4.70 1.03 -15.97
N GLY A 62 5.17 0.98 -17.22
CA GLY A 62 6.58 0.72 -17.53
C GLY A 62 7.00 -0.65 -17.00
N THR A 63 7.98 -0.67 -16.08
CA THR A 63 8.46 -1.90 -15.43
C THR A 63 7.66 -2.28 -14.18
N ARG A 64 6.77 -1.41 -13.70
CA ARG A 64 6.00 -1.63 -12.47
C ARG A 64 4.67 -2.30 -12.78
N LYS A 65 4.25 -3.18 -11.88
CA LYS A 65 2.91 -3.78 -11.87
C LYS A 65 2.10 -3.17 -10.74
N LEU A 66 0.89 -2.73 -11.06
CA LEU A 66 -0.09 -2.25 -10.11
C LEU A 66 -1.36 -3.10 -10.20
N VAL A 67 -2.11 -3.13 -9.11
CA VAL A 67 -3.38 -3.83 -9.00
C VAL A 67 -4.50 -2.81 -9.11
N LYS A 68 -5.42 -2.97 -10.06
CA LYS A 68 -6.63 -2.14 -10.13
C LYS A 68 -7.58 -2.57 -9.01
N ARG A 69 -7.88 -1.66 -8.08
CA ARG A 69 -8.55 -2.04 -6.82
C ARG A 69 -9.95 -2.60 -7.06
N LYS A 70 -10.78 -1.93 -7.86
CA LYS A 70 -12.17 -2.33 -8.09
C LYS A 70 -12.26 -3.69 -8.78
N GLU A 71 -11.46 -3.89 -9.83
CA GLU A 71 -11.41 -5.15 -10.58
C GLU A 71 -10.86 -6.29 -9.74
N PHE A 72 -9.91 -6.00 -8.85
CA PHE A 72 -9.40 -6.98 -7.89
C PHE A 72 -10.45 -7.35 -6.83
N GLU A 73 -11.19 -6.38 -6.28
CA GLU A 73 -12.33 -6.64 -5.39
C GLU A 73 -13.41 -7.50 -6.07
N GLU A 74 -13.77 -7.17 -7.32
CA GLU A 74 -14.70 -7.96 -8.12
C GLU A 74 -14.19 -9.37 -8.37
N TYR A 75 -12.90 -9.52 -8.67
CA TYR A 75 -12.27 -10.83 -8.89
C TYR A 75 -12.35 -11.70 -7.63
N ILE A 76 -11.97 -11.16 -6.47
CA ILE A 76 -12.04 -11.88 -5.19
C ILE A 76 -13.50 -12.20 -4.81
N ARG A 77 -14.46 -11.32 -5.12
CA ARG A 77 -15.88 -11.58 -4.88
C ARG A 77 -16.42 -12.75 -5.72
N ARG A 78 -15.92 -12.92 -6.95
CA ARG A 78 -16.39 -13.95 -7.88
C ARG A 78 -15.74 -15.31 -7.63
N GLU A 79 -14.45 -15.32 -7.33
CA GLU A 79 -13.68 -16.56 -7.14
C GLU A 79 -13.81 -17.06 -5.69
N LEU A 80 -14.78 -17.94 -5.44
CA LEU A 80 -14.99 -18.68 -4.20
C LEU A 80 -14.29 -20.06 -4.21
N ILE A 81 -13.06 -20.13 -4.74
CA ILE A 81 -12.26 -21.36 -4.65
C ILE A 81 -10.87 -20.99 -4.14
N ILE A 82 -10.65 -21.21 -2.84
CA ILE A 82 -9.34 -21.19 -2.17
C ILE A 82 -8.84 -22.64 -2.08
#